data_AF-A0A8K0L1K1-F1
#
_entry.id   AF-A0A8K0L1K1-F1
#
_cell.length_a   1.000
_cell.length_b   1.000
_cell.length_c   1.000
_cell.angle_alpha   90.00
_cell.angle_beta   90.00
_cell.angle_gamma   90.00
#
_symmetry.space_group_name_H-M   'P 1'
#
loop_
_entity.id
_entity.type
_entity.pdbx_description
1 polymer ?
#
loop_
_entity_poly.entity_id
_entity_poly.type
_entity_poly.pdbx_seq_one_letter_code
_entity_poly.pdbx_strand_id
1 'polypeptide(L)' 'MKEAIVKKGPVVEIVDTEIPKPGPSQILIEGKFSGHPTEVIPGGLEGVQKGLQNLKDGKASAVKYIFRIADTPWSKGIM' A
#
# COMPACT_ATOMS: atom_id res chain seq x y z
N MET A 1 6.61 -13.38 -15.27
CA MET A 1 5.43 -12.59 -14.85
C MET A 1 4.23 -13.01 -15.68
N LYS A 2 3.01 -12.85 -15.18
CA LYS A 2 1.80 -13.07 -16.00
C LYS A 2 1.48 -11.79 -16.75
N GLU A 3 1.49 -11.84 -18.07
CA GLU A 3 1.12 -10.73 -18.93
C GLU A 3 -0.32 -10.91 -19.39
N ALA A 4 -1.08 -9.82 -19.38
CA ALA A 4 -2.45 -9.77 -19.87
C ALA A 4 -2.48 -9.09 -21.24
N ILE A 5 -2.72 -9.88 -22.30
CA ILE A 5 -2.81 -9.37 -23.66
C ILE A 5 -4.29 -9.06 -23.96
N VAL A 6 -4.60 -7.77 -24.10
CA VAL A 6 -5.95 -7.31 -24.44
C VAL A 6 -6.14 -7.40 -25.96
N LYS A 7 -7.11 -8.21 -26.40
CA LYS A 7 -7.51 -8.30 -27.82
C LYS A 7 -8.63 -7.29 -28.11
N LYS A 8 -8.97 -7.09 -29.38
CA LYS A 8 -10.13 -6.25 -29.75
C LYS A 8 -11.41 -6.83 -29.14
N GLY A 9 -12.11 -6.05 -28.32
CA GLY A 9 -13.29 -6.49 -27.54
C GLY A 9 -12.94 -6.84 -26.08
N PRO A 10 -13.88 -7.39 -25.28
CA PRO A 10 -13.66 -7.69 -23.88
C PRO A 10 -12.96 -9.05 -23.67
N VAL A 11 -11.88 -9.30 -24.40
CA VAL A 11 -11.12 -10.56 -24.35
C VAL A 11 -9.70 -10.28 -23.89
N VAL A 12 -9.29 -10.99 -22.83
CA VAL A 12 -7.94 -10.93 -22.26
C VAL A 12 -7.35 -12.32 -22.23
N GLU A 13 -6.14 -12.47 -22.76
CA GLU A 13 -5.35 -13.71 -22.66
C GLU A 13 -4.25 -13.52 -21.64
N ILE A 14 -4.12 -14.48 -20.71
CA ILE A 14 -3.08 -14.47 -19.69
C ILE A 14 -1.96 -15.41 -20.14
N VAL A 15 -0.79 -14.86 -20.40
CA VAL A 15 0.38 -15.61 -20.86
C VAL A 15 1.49 -15.51 -19.81
N ASP A 16 2.20 -16.60 -19.58
CA ASP A 16 3.39 -16.59 -18.73
C ASP A 16 4.59 -16.10 -19.55
N THR A 17 5.21 -15.01 -19.10
CA THR A 17 6.40 -14.42 -19.70
C THR A 17 7.57 -14.43 -18.72
N GLU A 18 8.79 -14.35 -19.23
CA GLU A 18 9.97 -14.21 -18.38
C GLU A 18 9.92 -12.89 -17.60
N ILE A 19 10.50 -12.88 -16.40
CA ILE A 19 10.65 -11.63 -15.65
C ILE A 19 11.71 -10.79 -16.38
N PRO A 20 11.37 -9.58 -16.86
CA PRO A 20 12.30 -8.75 -17.61
C PRO A 20 13.46 -8.30 -16.71
N LYS A 21 14.69 -8.35 -17.24
CA LYS A 21 15.85 -7.74 -16.58
C LYS A 21 15.75 -6.23 -16.73
N PRO A 22 15.80 -5.46 -15.64
CA PRO A 22 15.70 -4.02 -15.72
C PRO A 22 16.86 -3.39 -16.51
N GLY A 23 16.54 -2.42 -17.36
CA GLY A 23 17.51 -1.51 -17.97
C GLY A 23 17.86 -0.32 -17.06
N PRO A 24 18.85 0.51 -17.42
CA PRO A 24 19.45 1.52 -16.53
C PRO A 24 18.49 2.53 -15.88
N SER A 25 17.31 2.76 -16.46
CA SER A 25 16.30 3.71 -15.96
C SER A 25 15.07 3.04 -15.36
N GLN A 26 15.02 1.71 -15.27
CA GLN A 26 13.86 0.94 -14.78
C GLN A 26 13.95 0.67 -13.27
N ILE A 27 14.19 1.72 -12.50
CA ILE A 27 14.43 1.71 -11.06
C ILE A 27 13.26 1.17 -10.20
N LEU A 28 12.03 1.19 -10.74
CA LEU A 28 10.86 0.54 -10.12
C LEU A 28 10.95 -1.00 -10.20
N ILE A 29 11.37 -1.54 -11.35
CA ILE A 29 11.54 -3.00 -11.55
C ILE A 29 12.76 -3.50 -10.76
N GLU A 30 13.80 -2.67 -10.67
CA GLU A 30 14.99 -2.93 -9.83
C GLU A 30 14.70 -2.95 -8.32
N GLY A 31 13.51 -2.50 -7.90
CA GLY A 31 13.17 -2.38 -6.49
C GLY A 31 13.93 -1.29 -5.74
N LYS A 32 14.51 -0.30 -6.45
CA LYS A 32 15.26 0.81 -5.84
C LYS A 32 14.39 1.86 -5.15
N PHE A 33 13.07 1.81 -5.37
CA PHE A 33 12.11 2.61 -4.62
C PHE A 33 11.43 1.76 -3.55
N SER A 34 11.48 2.24 -2.31
CA SER A 34 10.63 1.77 -1.22
C SER A 34 9.49 2.77 -0.99
N GLY A 35 8.38 2.28 -0.41
CA GLY A 35 7.33 3.16 0.09
C GLY A 35 7.85 4.15 1.14
N HIS A 36 7.14 5.27 1.32
CA HIS A 36 7.42 6.19 2.41
C HIS A 36 7.29 5.48 3.77
N PRO A 37 8.05 5.90 4.80
CA PRO A 37 7.89 5.41 6.16
C PRO A 37 6.43 5.46 6.62
N THR A 38 5.98 4.38 7.27
CA THR A 38 4.62 4.26 7.79
C THR A 38 4.65 3.83 9.25
N GLU A 39 3.69 4.31 10.01
CA GLU A 39 3.46 3.91 11.40
C GLU A 39 2.00 3.47 11.55
N VAL A 40 1.78 2.28 12.09
CA VAL A 40 0.43 1.78 12.40
C VAL A 40 0.03 2.32 13.76
N ILE A 41 -1.03 3.12 13.80
CA ILE A 41 -1.58 3.61 15.07
C ILE A 41 -2.43 2.49 15.70
N PRO A 42 -2.17 2.11 16.97
CA PRO A 42 -2.94 1.09 17.65
C PRO A 42 -4.43 1.44 17.77
N GLY A 43 -5.29 0.41 17.82
CA GLY A 43 -6.74 0.56 18.04
C GLY A 43 -7.55 0.89 16.77
N GLY A 44 -6.92 0.83 15.59
CA GLY A 44 -7.62 1.04 14.33
C GLY A 44 -8.29 2.41 14.25
N LEU A 45 -9.59 2.45 13.98
CA LEU A 45 -10.33 3.71 13.84
C LEU A 45 -10.45 4.51 15.15
N GLU A 46 -10.34 3.87 16.31
CA GLU A 46 -10.31 4.56 17.60
C GLU A 46 -9.02 5.39 17.78
N GLY A 47 -7.96 5.07 17.04
CA GLY A 47 -6.69 5.79 17.05
C GLY A 47 -6.67 7.10 16.24
N VAL A 48 -7.71 7.39 15.45
CA VAL A 48 -7.73 8.53 14.51
C VAL A 48 -7.53 9.87 15.23
N GLN A 49 -8.18 10.08 16.37
CA GLN A 49 -8.02 11.30 17.17
C GLN A 49 -6.55 11.51 17.58
N LYS A 50 -5.86 10.45 18.00
CA LYS A 50 -4.45 10.51 18.39
C LYS A 50 -3.57 10.88 17.20
N GLY A 51 -3.80 10.26 16.04
CA GLY A 51 -3.04 10.57 14.83
C GLY A 51 -3.22 12.01 14.39
N LEU A 52 -4.47 12.53 14.38
CA LEU A 52 -4.76 13.92 14.07
C LEU A 52 -4.11 14.89 15.07
N GLN A 53 -4.12 14.56 16.37
CA GLN A 53 -3.45 15.37 17.39
C GLN A 53 -1.93 15.39 17.19
N ASN A 54 -1.31 14.25 16.87
CA ASN A 54 0.12 14.19 16.58
C ASN A 54 0.50 15.04 15.36
N LEU A 55 -0.32 15.05 14.31
CA LEU A 55 -0.12 15.93 13.15
C LEU A 55 -0.23 17.41 13.53
N LYS A 56 -1.25 17.77 14.32
CA LYS A 56 -1.46 19.13 14.82
C LYS A 56 -0.29 19.61 15.70
N ASP A 57 0.25 18.73 16.54
CA ASP A 57 1.37 19.01 17.43
C ASP A 57 2.74 18.97 16.71
N GLY A 58 2.79 18.65 15.41
CA GLY A 58 4.04 18.51 14.67
C GLY A 58 4.89 17.29 15.06
N LYS A 59 4.30 16.29 15.72
CA LYS A 59 4.99 15.06 16.16
C LYS A 59 5.22 14.06 15.04
N ALA A 60 4.48 14.19 13.95
CA ALA A 60 4.69 13.42 12.73
C ALA A 60 5.35 14.29 11.66
N SER A 61 6.45 13.80 11.08
CA SER A 61 7.11 14.38 9.92
C SER A 61 7.58 13.25 9.01
N ALA A 62 7.32 13.38 7.71
CA ALA A 62 7.69 12.40 6.67
C ALA A 62 7.23 10.93 6.93
N VAL A 63 6.24 10.73 7.80
CA VAL A 63 5.66 9.42 8.15
C VAL A 63 4.16 9.44 7.85
N LYS A 64 3.65 8.37 7.23
CA LYS A 64 2.21 8.17 7.02
C LYS A 64 1.62 7.33 8.15
N TYR A 65 0.54 7.80 8.79
CA TYR A 65 -0.21 7.00 9.74
C TYR A 65 -1.17 6.03 9.05
N ILE A 66 -1.16 4.78 9.51
CA ILE A 66 -2.03 3.71 9.03
C ILE A 66 -2.98 3.32 10.15
N PHE A 67 -4.28 3.31 9.85
CA PHE A 67 -5.35 2.84 10.74
C PHE A 67 -5.97 1.61 10.11
N ARG A 68 -5.71 0.43 10.68
CA ARG A 68 -6.30 -0.81 10.17
C ARG A 68 -7.67 -1.00 10.79
N ILE A 69 -8.69 -1.16 9.96
CA ILE A 69 -10.07 -1.35 10.44
C ILE A 69 -10.16 -2.59 11.34
N ALA A 70 -9.46 -3.68 10.98
CA ALA A 70 -9.38 -4.92 11.76
C ALA A 70 -8.82 -4.77 13.17
N ASP A 71 -8.03 -3.72 13.41
CA ASP A 71 -7.45 -3.46 14.73
C ASP A 71 -8.44 -2.68 15.62
N THR A 72 -9.60 -2.30 15.09
CA THR A 72 -10.62 -1.58 15.85
C THR A 72 -11.42 -2.55 16.72
N PRO A 73 -11.52 -2.37 18.05
CA PRO A 73 -12.15 -3.33 18.95
C PRO A 73 -13.55 -3.80 18.54
N TRP A 74 -14.42 -2.89 18.09
CA TRP A 74 -15.78 -3.23 17.64
C TRP A 74 -15.82 -4.03 16.33
N SER A 75 -14.76 -4.02 15.53
CA SER A 75 -14.72 -4.73 14.24
C SER A 75 -14.64 -6.26 14.40
N LYS A 76 -14.21 -6.77 15.56
CA LYS A 76 -14.04 -8.20 15.84
C LYS A 76 -15.35 -9.01 15.85
N GLY A 77 -16.50 -8.33 15.92
CA GLY A 77 -17.81 -8.96 15.85
C GLY A 77 -18.46 -8.95 14.47
N ILE A 78 -17.85 -8.30 13.48
CA ILE A 78 -18.43 -8.08 12.14
C ILE A 78 -17.49 -8.45 10.98
N MET A 79 -16.27 -8.90 11.28
CA MET A 79 -15.28 -9.38 10.32
C MET A 79 -14.91 -10.84 10.58
#